data_AF-A0A2D0KVD0-F1
#
_entry.id   AF-A0A2D0KVD0-F1
#
_cell.length_a   1.000
_cell.length_b   1.000
_cell.length_c   1.000
_cell.angle_alpha   90.00
_cell.angle_beta   90.00
_cell.angle_gamma   90.00
#
_symmetry.space_group_name_H-M   'P 1'
#
loop_
_entity.id
_entity.type
_entity.pdbx_description
1 polymer ?
#
loop_
_entity_poly.entity_id
_entity_poly.type
_entity_poly.pdbx_seq_one_letter_code
_entity_poly.pdbx_strand_id
1 'polypeptide(L)'
;MADSTGVLIKNSEEIKRMEIAGHMTGQVLEAVRQIIVPGVTTLEIDAFCHNYIVNTLGAIPGSLGQYGFPHTVNTSVNHVVCHG
;
A
#
# COMPACT_ATOMS: atom_id res chain seq x y z
N MET A 1 20.89 -9.58 -13.18
CA MET A 1 20.95 -9.41 -14.65
C MET A 1 19.56 -9.69 -15.19
N ALA A 2 19.04 -8.87 -16.09
CA ALA A 2 17.73 -9.14 -16.69
C ALA A 2 17.83 -10.39 -17.57
N ASP A 3 16.84 -11.29 -17.50
CA ASP A 3 16.78 -12.44 -18.40
C ASP A 3 16.32 -12.01 -19.80
N SER A 4 16.26 -12.95 -20.74
CA SER A 4 15.83 -12.70 -22.14
C SER A 4 14.39 -12.20 -22.30
N THR A 5 13.61 -12.12 -21.22
CA THR A 5 12.24 -11.57 -21.16
C THR A 5 12.19 -10.14 -20.61
N GLY A 6 13.32 -9.57 -20.19
CA GLY A 6 13.39 -8.24 -19.55
C GLY A 6 13.04 -8.26 -18.07
N VAL A 7 12.87 -9.44 -17.47
CA VAL A 7 12.57 -9.59 -16.05
C VAL A 7 13.83 -9.37 -15.22
N LEU A 8 13.74 -8.43 -14.27
CA LEU A 8 14.85 -8.04 -13.43
C LEU A 8 15.03 -9.05 -12.28
N ILE A 9 16.01 -9.95 -12.41
CA ILE A 9 16.37 -10.90 -11.34
C ILE A 9 17.06 -10.14 -10.21
N LYS A 10 16.38 -10.10 -9.06
CA LYS A 10 16.85 -9.44 -7.84
C LYS A 10 17.97 -10.21 -7.17
N ASN A 11 18.94 -9.49 -6.63
CA ASN A 11 19.97 -10.03 -5.74
C ASN A 11 19.44 -10.18 -4.30
N SER A 12 20.20 -10.85 -3.43
CA SER A 12 19.78 -11.15 -2.05
C SER A 12 19.45 -9.90 -1.22
N GLU A 13 20.18 -8.80 -1.42
CA GLU A 13 19.93 -7.53 -0.71
C GLU A 13 18.63 -6.87 -1.18
N GLU A 14 18.39 -6.85 -2.48
CA GLU A 14 17.13 -6.34 -3.05
C GLU A 14 15.93 -7.17 -2.60
N ILE A 15 16.08 -8.50 -2.54
CA ILE A 15 15.05 -9.40 -2.01
C ILE A 15 14.77 -9.07 -0.54
N LYS A 16 15.81 -8.85 0.27
CA LYS A 16 15.62 -8.54 1.70
C LYS A 16 14.88 -7.22 1.91
N ARG A 17 15.16 -6.21 1.08
CA ARG A 17 14.41 -4.94 1.10
C ARG A 17 12.95 -5.13 0.69
N MET A 18 12.68 -5.93 -0.34
CA MET A 18 11.31 -6.26 -0.75
C MET A 18 10.54 -7.00 0.33
N GLU A 19 11.20 -7.91 1.05
CA GLU A 19 10.62 -8.63 2.19
C GLU A 19 10.14 -7.64 3.27
N ILE A 20 10.99 -6.68 3.67
CA ILE A 20 10.64 -5.65 4.66
C ILE A 20 9.43 -4.83 4.20
N ALA A 21 9.46 -4.33 2.96
CA ALA A 21 8.37 -3.55 2.40
C ALA A 21 7.05 -4.35 2.34
N GLY A 22 7.12 -5.63 1.92
CA GLY A 22 5.95 -6.51 1.87
C GLY A 22 5.36 -6.80 3.26
N HIS A 23 6.19 -6.97 4.28
CA HIS A 23 5.72 -7.14 5.66
C HIS A 23 5.00 -5.89 6.16
N MET A 24 5.56 -4.69 5.89
CA MET A 24 4.92 -3.42 6.21
C MET A 24 3.56 -3.27 5.52
N THR A 25 3.46 -3.62 4.22
CA THR A 25 2.17 -3.64 3.51
C THR A 25 1.16 -4.57 4.18
N GLY A 26 1.59 -5.77 4.60
CA GLY A 26 0.74 -6.70 5.36
C GLY A 26 0.25 -6.13 6.69
N GLN A 27 1.12 -5.43 7.43
CA GLN A 27 0.75 -4.76 8.68
C GLN A 27 -0.31 -3.67 8.49
N VAL A 28 -0.22 -2.86 7.42
CA VAL A 28 -1.24 -1.86 7.09
C VAL A 28 -2.59 -2.53 6.83
N LEU A 29 -2.60 -3.61 6.03
CA LEU A 29 -3.83 -4.33 5.70
C LEU A 29 -4.48 -4.98 6.93
N GLU A 30 -3.69 -5.48 7.87
CA GLU A 30 -4.22 -6.03 9.12
C GLU A 30 -4.76 -4.93 10.03
N ALA A 31 -4.04 -3.81 10.17
CA ALA A 31 -4.44 -2.70 11.02
C ALA A 31 -5.75 -2.04 10.54
N VAL A 32 -5.89 -1.82 9.23
CA VAL A 32 -7.06 -1.13 8.67
C VAL A 32 -8.36 -1.94 8.81
N ARG A 33 -8.27 -3.29 8.87
CA ARG A 33 -9.46 -4.15 9.07
C ARG A 33 -10.25 -3.79 10.31
N GLN A 34 -9.58 -3.33 11.37
CA GLN A 34 -10.21 -3.03 12.66
C GLN A 34 -11.13 -1.80 12.62
N ILE A 35 -10.96 -0.92 11.62
CA ILE A 35 -11.74 0.31 11.49
C ILE A 35 -12.83 0.23 10.41
N ILE A 36 -12.83 -0.82 9.58
CA ILE A 36 -13.82 -0.97 8.49
C ILE A 36 -15.14 -1.47 9.08
N VAL A 37 -16.00 -0.52 9.47
CA VAL A 37 -17.33 -0.76 10.03
C VAL A 37 -18.37 0.17 9.38
N PRO A 38 -19.68 -0.14 9.44
CA PRO A 38 -20.70 0.73 8.88
C PRO A 38 -20.60 2.16 9.43
N GLY A 39 -20.66 3.14 8.53
CA GLY A 39 -20.55 4.56 8.86
C GLY A 39 -19.17 5.17 8.63
N VAL A 40 -18.12 4.36 8.47
CA VAL A 40 -16.77 4.85 8.13
C VAL A 40 -16.68 5.16 6.64
N THR A 41 -16.14 6.33 6.32
CA THR A 41 -15.90 6.82 4.97
C THR A 41 -14.58 6.29 4.40
N THR A 42 -14.47 6.27 3.08
CA THR A 42 -13.22 5.91 2.40
C THR A 42 -12.08 6.87 2.66
N LEU A 43 -12.38 8.15 2.93
CA LEU A 43 -11.38 9.15 3.32
C LEU A 43 -10.86 8.94 4.75
N GLU A 44 -11.69 8.45 5.67
CA GLU A 44 -11.23 8.06 7.01
C GLU A 44 -10.33 6.82 6.93
N ILE A 45 -10.64 5.87 6.05
CA ILE A 45 -9.77 4.72 5.74
C ILE A 45 -8.43 5.21 5.17
N ASP A 46 -8.44 6.13 4.20
CA ASP A 46 -7.23 6.70 3.61
C ASP A 46 -6.36 7.43 4.65
N ALA A 47 -6.99 8.27 5.49
CA ALA A 47 -6.29 9.01 6.55
C ALA A 47 -5.67 8.08 7.60
N PHE A 48 -6.38 7.00 7.98
CA PHE A 48 -5.85 5.97 8.86
C PHE A 48 -4.62 5.29 8.25
N CYS A 49 -4.72 4.83 7.00
CA CYS A 49 -3.62 4.17 6.29
C CYS A 49 -2.41 5.10 6.15
N HIS A 50 -2.63 6.36 5.77
CA HIS A 50 -1.57 7.37 5.71
C HIS A 50 -0.85 7.52 7.05
N ASN A 51 -1.62 7.73 8.12
CA ASN A 51 -1.06 7.90 9.46
C ASN A 51 -0.29 6.66 9.92
N TYR A 52 -0.83 5.46 9.69
CA TYR A 52 -0.17 4.21 10.08
C TYR A 52 1.15 4.02 9.30
N ILE A 53 1.15 4.26 7.98
CA ILE A 53 2.34 4.15 7.14
C ILE A 53 3.41 5.15 7.59
N VAL A 54 3.06 6.43 7.75
CA VAL A 54 4.04 7.49 8.03
C VAL A 54 4.48 7.49 9.49
N ASN A 55 3.53 7.46 10.43
CA ASN A 55 3.81 7.71 11.85
C ASN A 55 4.03 6.43 12.65
N THR A 56 3.49 5.28 12.22
CA THR A 56 3.70 4.00 12.91
C THR A 56 4.81 3.18 12.27
N LEU A 57 4.84 3.07 10.95
CA LEU A 57 5.85 2.27 10.24
C LEU A 57 7.09 3.07 9.84
N GLY A 58 7.02 4.40 9.86
CA GLY A 58 8.13 5.25 9.39
C GLY A 58 8.41 5.10 7.90
N ALA A 59 7.38 4.77 7.11
CA ALA A 59 7.48 4.48 5.68
C ALA A 59 6.80 5.57 4.83
N ILE A 60 6.95 5.46 3.51
CA ILE A 60 6.34 6.39 2.54
C ILE A 60 5.18 5.65 1.83
N PRO A 61 3.99 6.26 1.72
CA PRO A 61 2.90 5.70 0.93
C PRO A 61 3.27 5.54 -0.55
N GLY A 62 3.16 4.32 -1.08
CA GLY A 62 3.58 4.03 -2.47
C GLY A 62 2.68 4.66 -3.54
N SER A 63 1.37 4.76 -3.29
CA SER A 63 0.40 5.29 -4.27
C SER A 63 0.31 6.82 -4.24
N LEU A 64 0.65 7.45 -3.12
CA LEU A 64 0.48 8.90 -2.96
C LEU A 64 1.40 9.67 -3.92
N GLY A 65 0.80 10.42 -4.83
CA GLY A 65 1.49 11.15 -5.90
C GLY A 65 1.85 10.30 -7.12
N GLN A 66 1.63 8.97 -7.08
CA GLN A 66 1.91 8.09 -8.20
C GLN A 66 1.02 8.46 -9.39
N TYR A 67 1.61 8.88 -10.51
CA TYR A 67 0.88 9.36 -11.70
C TYR A 67 -0.13 10.50 -11.41
N GLY A 68 0.10 11.29 -10.35
CA GLY A 68 -0.82 12.33 -9.89
C GLY A 68 -1.99 11.82 -9.04
N PHE A 69 -2.00 10.55 -8.63
CA PHE A 69 -3.00 9.99 -7.72
C PHE A 69 -2.92 10.68 -6.35
N PRO A 70 -4.03 11.22 -5.80
CA PRO A 70 -3.98 12.11 -4.65
C PRO A 70 -4.08 11.40 -3.29
N HIS A 71 -4.26 10.08 -3.25
CA HIS A 71 -4.54 9.32 -2.02
C HIS A 71 -3.48 8.26 -1.71
N THR A 72 -3.49 7.78 -0.46
CA THR A 72 -2.56 6.77 0.04
C THR A 72 -2.98 5.37 -0.41
N VAL A 73 -4.28 5.09 -0.43
CA VAL A 73 -4.85 3.79 -0.82
C VAL A 73 -6.03 3.96 -1.77
N ASN A 74 -6.32 2.89 -2.53
CA ASN A 74 -7.53 2.79 -3.32
C ASN A 74 -8.63 2.09 -2.51
N THR A 75 -9.87 2.58 -2.64
CA THR A 75 -11.02 2.02 -1.92
C THR A 75 -12.16 1.73 -2.91
N SER A 76 -12.18 0.50 -3.42
CA SER A 76 -13.05 0.11 -4.54
C SER A 76 -14.33 -0.56 -4.03
N VAL A 77 -15.40 0.22 -3.87
CA VAL A 77 -16.66 -0.25 -3.29
C VAL A 77 -17.59 -0.84 -4.36
N ASN A 78 -18.20 -1.99 -4.06
CA ASN A 78 -19.24 -2.64 -4.87
C ASN A 78 -18.83 -2.91 -6.34
N HIS A 79 -19.28 -2.07 -7.28
CA HIS A 79 -19.05 -2.24 -8.71
C HIS A 79 -17.75 -1.58 -9.20
N VAL A 80 -17.07 -0.82 -8.34
CA VAL A 80 -15.75 -0.26 -8.63
C VAL A 80 -14.74 -1.39 -8.67
N VAL A 81 -14.13 -1.63 -9.82
CA VAL A 81 -13.26 -2.79 -10.07
C VAL A 81 -11.90 -2.62 -9.37
N CYS A 82 -11.26 -1.48 -9.57
CA CYS A 82 -9.99 -1.12 -8.97
C CYS A 82 -9.81 0.40 -9.05
N HIS A 83 -8.80 0.92 -8.37
CA HIS A 83 -8.45 2.34 -8.37
C HIS A 83 -9.59 3.30 -7.97
N GLY A 84 -10.52 2.81 -7.15
CA GLY A 84 -11.54 3.63 -6.47
C GLY A 84 -10.94 4.69 -5.56
#